data_AF-A0A527GKC1-F1
#
_entry.id   AF-A0A527GKC1-F1
#
_cell.length_a   1.000
_cell.length_b   1.000
_cell.length_c   1.000
_cell.angle_alpha   90.00
_cell.angle_beta   90.00
_cell.angle_gamma   90.00
#
_symmetry.space_group_name_H-M   'P 1'
#
loop_
_entity.id
_entity.type
_entity.pdbx_description
1 polymer ?
#
loop_
_entity_poly.entity_id
_entity_poly.type
_entity_poly.pdbx_seq_one_letter_code
_entity_poly.pdbx_strand_id
1 'polypeptide(L)'
;KVPILIDGELTVTDSAAICVYLADKHADMGMGANPGLAGRAEMDSWMHFAQSELEAPLWNKLRHRFLLPKDVRVDVGPAAAYDFASELKALERRLGDKPFALGDRFSAVDV
;
A
#
# COMPACT_ATOMS: atom_id res chain seq x y z
N LYS A 1 -6.03 -9.06 12.24
CA LYS A 1 -5.04 -7.99 11.98
C LYS A 1 -5.78 -6.67 12.08
N VAL A 2 -5.13 -5.63 12.59
CA VAL A 2 -5.66 -4.25 12.57
C VAL A 2 -5.22 -3.56 11.28
N PRO A 3 -5.95 -2.55 10.77
CA PRO A 3 -7.19 -1.98 11.29
C PRO A 3 -8.47 -2.73 10.88
N ILE A 4 -9.60 -2.35 11.48
CA ILE A 4 -10.97 -2.76 11.13
C ILE A 4 -11.84 -1.50 11.03
N LEU A 5 -12.63 -1.39 9.97
CA LEU A 5 -13.68 -0.40 9.82
C LEU A 5 -15.06 -1.07 9.99
N ILE A 6 -15.94 -0.44 10.75
CA ILE A 6 -17.35 -0.82 10.87
C ILE A 6 -18.18 0.35 10.34
N ASP A 7 -18.99 0.10 9.32
CA ASP A 7 -19.95 1.06 8.76
C ASP A 7 -21.34 0.44 8.66
N GLY A 8 -22.21 0.74 9.63
CA GLY A 8 -23.49 0.07 9.78
C GLY A 8 -23.29 -1.44 9.97
N GLU A 9 -23.85 -2.24 9.06
CA GLU A 9 -23.70 -3.70 9.05
C GLU A 9 -22.44 -4.18 8.29
N LEU A 10 -21.77 -3.29 7.54
CA LEU A 10 -20.56 -3.63 6.80
C LEU A 10 -19.35 -3.63 7.75
N THR A 11 -18.58 -4.72 7.71
CA THR A 11 -17.26 -4.80 8.36
C THR A 11 -16.20 -4.97 7.28
N VAL A 12 -15.24 -4.04 7.24
CA VAL A 12 -14.11 -4.09 6.30
C VAL A 12 -12.82 -4.25 7.10
N THR A 13 -11.98 -5.18 6.67
CA THR A 13 -10.62 -5.37 7.17
C THR A 13 -9.64 -5.12 6.03
N ASP A 14 -8.36 -4.91 6.37
CA ASP A 14 -7.29 -4.50 5.44
C ASP A 14 -7.28 -2.97 5.22
N SER A 15 -6.15 -2.33 5.54
CA SER A 15 -6.02 -0.87 5.47
C SER A 15 -6.19 -0.33 4.05
N ALA A 16 -5.65 -1.02 3.04
CA ALA A 16 -5.79 -0.59 1.65
C ALA A 16 -7.26 -0.69 1.21
N ALA A 17 -7.92 -1.81 1.52
CA ALA A 17 -9.35 -1.99 1.21
C ALA A 17 -10.24 -0.94 1.91
N ILE A 18 -9.94 -0.62 3.18
CA ILE A 18 -10.62 0.44 3.93
C ILE A 18 -10.43 1.81 3.25
N CYS A 19 -9.21 2.14 2.82
CA CYS A 19 -8.94 3.41 2.15
C CYS A 19 -9.67 3.52 0.81
N VAL A 20 -9.67 2.45 -0.01
CA VAL A 20 -10.45 2.43 -1.27
C VAL A 20 -11.95 2.59 -0.98
N TYR A 21 -12.47 1.85 -0.01
CA TYR A 21 -13.88 1.93 0.37
C TYR A 21 -14.28 3.35 0.81
N LEU A 22 -13.49 4.00 1.66
CA LEU A 22 -13.78 5.36 2.11
C LEU A 22 -13.67 6.38 0.97
N ALA A 23 -12.72 6.19 0.05
CA ALA A 23 -12.58 7.04 -1.12
C ALA A 23 -13.78 6.91 -2.07
N ASP A 24 -14.30 5.69 -2.28
CA ASP A 24 -15.48 5.45 -3.11
C ASP A 24 -16.77 5.95 -2.42
N LYS A 25 -16.91 5.72 -1.10
CA LYS A 25 -18.06 6.16 -0.31
C LYS A 25 -18.18 7.69 -0.26
N HIS A 26 -17.04 8.38 -0.19
CA HIS A 26 -16.94 9.85 -0.15
C HIS A 26 -16.33 10.37 -1.45
N ALA A 27 -16.91 9.99 -2.59
CA ALA A 27 -16.38 10.33 -3.91
C ALA A 27 -16.25 11.84 -4.15
N ASP A 28 -17.07 12.66 -3.48
CA ASP A 28 -17.00 14.12 -3.51
C ASP A 28 -15.70 14.68 -2.92
N MET A 29 -15.00 13.92 -2.09
CA MET A 29 -13.70 14.28 -1.54
C MET A 29 -12.53 14.07 -2.52
N GLY A 30 -12.76 13.45 -3.69
CA GLY A 30 -11.76 13.34 -4.75
C GLY A 30 -10.59 12.38 -4.48
N MET A 31 -10.71 11.51 -3.47
CA MET A 31 -9.65 10.60 -3.01
C MET A 31 -9.56 9.29 -3.80
N GLY A 32 -10.53 9.01 -4.67
CA GLY A 32 -10.67 7.76 -5.41
C GLY A 32 -9.93 7.73 -6.75
N ALA A 33 -10.15 6.66 -7.49
CA ALA A 33 -9.57 6.43 -8.81
C ALA A 33 -9.92 7.54 -9.81
N ASN A 34 -9.05 7.71 -10.82
CA ASN A 34 -9.44 8.44 -12.02
C ASN A 34 -10.66 7.76 -12.70
N PRO A 35 -11.55 8.51 -13.37
CA PRO A 35 -12.75 7.92 -13.95
C PRO A 35 -12.48 6.80 -14.97
N GLY A 36 -13.39 5.83 -15.01
CA GLY A 36 -13.38 4.74 -15.97
C GLY A 36 -12.46 3.58 -15.59
N LEU A 37 -12.51 2.52 -16.40
CA LEU A 37 -11.81 1.26 -16.13
C LEU A 37 -10.28 1.44 -16.02
N ALA A 38 -9.71 2.32 -16.84
CA ALA A 38 -8.27 2.58 -16.83
C ALA A 38 -7.81 3.23 -15.53
N GLY A 39 -8.55 4.22 -15.02
CA GLY A 39 -8.20 4.90 -13.77
C GLY A 39 -8.36 3.98 -12.55
N ARG A 40 -9.36 3.11 -12.56
CA ARG A 40 -9.50 2.05 -11.54
C ARG A 40 -8.32 1.07 -11.57
N ALA A 41 -7.94 0.60 -12.77
CA ALA A 41 -6.80 -0.29 -12.92
C ALA A 41 -5.48 0.37 -12.47
N GLU A 42 -5.30 1.67 -12.70
CA GLU A 42 -4.14 2.42 -12.20
C GLU A 42 -4.13 2.46 -10.66
N MET A 43 -5.25 2.79 -10.03
CA MET A 43 -5.37 2.79 -8.56
C MET A 43 -5.09 1.41 -7.96
N ASP A 44 -5.71 0.36 -8.50
CA ASP A 44 -5.51 -1.01 -8.02
C ASP A 44 -4.04 -1.45 -8.20
N SER A 45 -3.41 -1.09 -9.33
CA SER A 45 -1.99 -1.38 -9.60
C SER A 45 -1.05 -0.71 -8.60
N TRP A 46 -1.39 0.49 -8.14
CA TRP A 46 -0.62 1.16 -7.10
C TRP A 46 -0.84 0.57 -5.71
N MET A 47 -2.10 0.34 -5.32
CA MET A 47 -2.44 -0.24 -4.02
C MET A 47 -1.78 -1.61 -3.84
N HIS A 48 -1.84 -2.47 -4.87
CA HIS A 48 -1.21 -3.78 -4.82
C HIS A 48 0.32 -3.70 -4.78
N PHE A 49 0.95 -2.76 -5.50
CA PHE A 49 2.39 -2.55 -5.44
C PHE A 49 2.86 -2.10 -4.05
N ALA A 50 2.15 -1.14 -3.45
CA ALA A 50 2.49 -0.65 -2.11
C ALA A 50 2.46 -1.80 -1.09
N GLN A 51 1.42 -2.65 -1.13
CA GLN A 51 1.23 -3.74 -0.17
C GLN A 51 2.09 -4.96 -0.44
N SER A 52 2.20 -5.38 -1.71
CA SER A 52 2.79 -6.68 -2.07
C SER A 52 4.28 -6.59 -2.35
N GLU A 53 4.75 -5.45 -2.82
CA GLU A 53 6.14 -5.27 -3.24
C GLU A 53 6.86 -4.35 -2.25
N LEU A 54 6.42 -3.10 -2.12
CA LEU A 54 7.15 -2.08 -1.37
C LEU A 54 7.18 -2.36 0.14
N GLU A 55 6.05 -2.75 0.74
CA GLU A 55 5.95 -3.05 2.17
C GLU A 55 6.52 -4.42 2.54
N ALA A 56 6.49 -5.40 1.62
CA ALA A 56 6.88 -6.78 1.90
C ALA A 56 8.26 -6.96 2.57
N PRO A 57 9.37 -6.36 2.07
CA PRO A 57 10.68 -6.48 2.73
C PRO A 57 10.72 -5.80 4.10
N LEU A 58 9.95 -4.72 4.31
CA LEU A 58 9.85 -4.05 5.60
C LEU A 58 9.13 -4.93 6.62
N TRP A 59 8.02 -5.56 6.21
CA TRP A 59 7.28 -6.49 7.06
C TRP A 59 8.11 -7.72 7.42
N ASN A 60 8.86 -8.27 6.44
CA ASN A 60 9.77 -9.38 6.68
C ASN A 60 10.83 -9.02 7.75
N LYS A 61 11.47 -7.86 7.59
CA LYS A 61 12.44 -7.35 8.56
C LYS A 61 11.82 -7.12 9.94
N LEU A 62 10.64 -6.52 10.02
CA LEU A 62 9.94 -6.25 11.29
C LEU A 62 9.62 -7.56 12.03
N ARG A 63 9.15 -8.58 11.31
CA ARG A 63 8.85 -9.90 11.87
C ARG A 63 10.07 -10.55 12.51
N HIS A 64 11.18 -10.66 11.76
CA HIS A 64 12.40 -11.28 12.26
C HIS A 64 13.12 -10.44 13.31
N ARG A 65 12.93 -9.11 13.32
CA ARG A 65 13.54 -8.25 14.32
C ARG A 65 12.76 -8.21 15.64
N PHE A 66 11.43 -8.19 15.60
CA PHE A 66 10.61 -7.88 16.78
C PHE A 66 9.46 -8.83 17.05
N LEU A 67 8.73 -9.32 16.04
CA LEU A 67 7.43 -9.97 16.25
C LEU A 67 7.52 -11.49 16.44
N LEU A 68 8.44 -12.17 15.75
CA LEU A 68 8.53 -13.64 15.81
C LEU A 68 9.08 -14.12 17.16
N PRO A 69 8.80 -15.34 17.61
CA PRO A 69 9.54 -15.99 18.69
C PRO A 69 11.05 -15.99 18.42
N LYS A 70 11.89 -15.79 19.45
CA LYS A 70 13.34 -15.56 19.26
C LYS A 70 14.07 -16.70 18.55
N ASP A 71 13.61 -17.92 18.78
CA ASP A 71 14.15 -19.18 18.26
C ASP A 71 13.93 -19.38 16.75
N VAL A 72 12.95 -18.70 16.15
CA VAL A 72 12.68 -18.75 14.70
C VAL A 72 13.13 -17.47 13.97
N ARG A 73 13.83 -16.56 14.65
CA ARG A 73 14.41 -15.36 14.03
C ARG A 73 15.72 -15.72 13.33
N VAL A 74 15.95 -15.06 12.20
CA VAL A 74 17.20 -15.11 11.44
C VAL A 74 17.51 -13.70 10.97
N ASP A 75 18.78 -13.41 10.66
CA ASP A 75 19.13 -12.12 10.10
C ASP A 75 18.73 -12.04 8.62
N VAL A 76 17.58 -11.41 8.38
CA VAL A 76 17.09 -11.08 7.03
C VAL A 76 17.47 -9.65 6.62
N GLY A 77 18.19 -8.91 7.46
CA GLY A 77 18.49 -7.49 7.26
C GLY A 77 19.14 -7.19 5.90
N PRO A 78 20.21 -7.91 5.50
CA PRO A 78 20.86 -7.71 4.21
C PRO A 78 19.93 -7.98 3.01
N ALA A 79 19.18 -9.08 3.03
CA ALA A 79 18.24 -9.45 1.96
C ALA A 79 17.08 -8.44 1.86
N ALA A 80 16.44 -8.11 2.99
CA ALA A 80 15.35 -7.13 3.01
C ALA A 80 15.80 -5.73 2.57
N ALA A 81 17.05 -5.34 2.87
CA ALA A 81 17.60 -4.06 2.39
C ALA A 81 17.86 -4.08 0.88
N TYR A 82 18.34 -5.20 0.34
CA TYR A 82 18.52 -5.39 -1.11
C TYR A 82 17.18 -5.32 -1.85
N ASP A 83 16.17 -6.06 -1.38
CA ASP A 83 14.84 -6.09 -1.98
C ASP A 83 14.17 -4.71 -1.90
N PHE A 84 14.20 -4.06 -0.74
CA PHE A 84 13.63 -2.71 -0.59
C PHE A 84 14.31 -1.68 -1.52
N ALA A 85 15.61 -1.79 -1.75
CA ALA A 85 16.31 -0.92 -2.70
C ALA A 85 15.90 -1.19 -4.16
N SER A 86 15.49 -2.41 -4.51
CA SER A 86 14.87 -2.72 -5.80
C SER A 86 13.50 -2.05 -5.92
N GLU A 87 12.66 -2.19 -4.89
CA GLU A 87 11.31 -1.63 -4.91
C GLU A 87 11.28 -0.11 -4.88
N LEU A 88 12.27 0.54 -4.24
CA LEU A 88 12.43 1.99 -4.34
C LEU A 88 12.71 2.46 -5.78
N LYS A 89 13.49 1.70 -6.56
CA LYS A 89 13.71 2.02 -7.98
C LYS A 89 12.44 1.80 -8.81
N ALA A 90 11.65 0.78 -8.47
CA ALA A 90 10.35 0.55 -9.11
C ALA A 90 9.37 1.69 -8.79
N LEU A 91 9.33 2.14 -7.53
CA LEU A 91 8.55 3.29 -7.08
C LEU A 91 8.97 4.56 -7.83
N GLU A 92 10.26 4.88 -7.88
CA GLU A 92 10.79 6.04 -8.61
C GLU A 92 10.38 6.04 -10.08
N ARG A 93 10.51 4.89 -10.75
CA ARG A 93 10.08 4.75 -12.16
C ARG A 93 8.57 4.88 -12.35
N ARG A 94 7.77 4.33 -11.44
CA ARG A 94 6.30 4.38 -11.51
C ARG A 94 5.77 5.79 -11.25
N LEU A 95 6.36 6.49 -10.30
CA LEU A 95 6.00 7.87 -9.94
C LEU A 95 6.45 8.83 -11.04
N GLY A 96 7.68 8.67 -11.54
CA GLY A 96 8.28 9.57 -12.51
C GLY A 96 8.28 11.02 -12.00
N ASP A 97 7.86 11.95 -12.85
CA ASP A 97 7.77 13.38 -12.49
C ASP A 97 6.41 13.76 -11.87
N LYS A 98 5.52 12.79 -11.63
CA LYS A 98 4.19 13.06 -11.05
C LYS A 98 4.33 13.40 -9.57
N PRO A 99 3.63 14.45 -9.07
CA PRO A 99 3.67 14.79 -7.65
C PRO A 99 2.95 13.76 -6.76
N PHE A 100 2.00 13.00 -7.32
CA PHE A 100 1.24 11.95 -6.63
C PHE A 100 1.04 10.72 -7.51
N ALA A 101 0.70 9.59 -6.91
CA ALA A 101 0.60 8.30 -7.61
C ALA A 101 -0.38 8.33 -8.79
N LEU A 102 -1.53 9.00 -8.62
CA LEU A 102 -2.60 9.12 -9.62
C LEU A 102 -2.55 10.42 -10.44
N GLY A 103 -1.40 11.11 -10.46
CA GLY A 103 -1.18 12.32 -11.26
C GLY A 103 -0.91 13.54 -10.39
N ASP A 104 -1.78 14.54 -10.50
CA ASP A 104 -1.61 15.89 -9.96
C ASP A 104 -2.32 16.15 -8.63
N ARG A 105 -2.99 15.13 -8.06
CA ARG A 105 -3.70 15.23 -6.78
C ARG A 105 -3.33 14.10 -5.83
N PHE A 106 -3.35 14.41 -4.55
CA PHE A 106 -3.28 13.42 -3.47
C PHE A 106 -4.53 12.53 -3.49
N SER A 107 -4.34 11.23 -3.23
CA SER A 107 -5.40 10.23 -3.25
C SER A 107 -5.22 9.19 -2.14
N ALA A 108 -6.16 8.25 -2.03
CA ALA A 108 -6.04 7.13 -1.10
C ALA A 108 -4.82 6.22 -1.35
N VAL A 109 -4.19 6.31 -2.53
CA VAL A 109 -2.96 5.58 -2.86
C VAL A 109 -1.73 6.17 -2.15
N ASP A 110 -1.77 7.47 -1.86
CA ASP A 110 -0.63 8.22 -1.33
C ASP A 110 -0.58 8.20 0.22
N VAL A 111 -1.46 7.43 0.86
CA VAL A 111 -1.58 7.19 2.32
C VAL A 111 -0.75 5.98 2.73
#